data_AF-U3P7H3-F1
#
_entry.id   AF-U3P7H3-F1
#
_cell.length_a   1.000
_cell.length_b   1.000
_cell.length_c   1.000
_cell.angle_alpha   90.00
_cell.angle_beta   90.00
_cell.angle_gamma   90.00
#
_symmetry.space_group_name_H-M   'P 1'
#
loop_
_entity.id
_entity.type
_entity.pdbx_description
1 polymer ?
#
loop_
_entity_poly.entity_id
_entity_poly.type
_entity_poly.pdbx_seq_one_letter_code
_entity_poly.pdbx_strand_id
1 'polypeptide(L)'
;MSLDDDLDADLTRDVDYADLNITINGKLRTLRFTQMDGLEWAELTDRFPARPDVLLDMRYGYNLRSLSKAAAPLCGKLLDGDKQVALTEEQWEKLFKSQPGSTITRIGDVIWNLNEYLPTATVEALKKGSTPASSKN
;
A
#
# COMPACT_ATOMS: atom_id res chain seq x y z
N MET A 1 24.77 17.83 -3.28
CA MET A 1 24.35 16.45 -2.99
C MET A 1 24.61 15.66 -4.25
N SER A 2 25.31 14.54 -4.14
CA SER A 2 25.51 13.63 -5.27
C SER A 2 24.30 12.68 -5.38
N LEU A 3 24.16 12.01 -6.52
CA LEU A 3 23.12 10.98 -6.69
C LEU A 3 23.28 9.86 -5.67
N ASP A 4 24.53 9.47 -5.36
CA ASP A 4 24.80 8.42 -4.38
C ASP A 4 24.34 8.84 -2.97
N ASP A 5 24.57 10.10 -2.57
CA ASP A 5 24.05 10.64 -1.30
C ASP A 5 22.51 10.60 -1.26
N ASP A 6 21.85 10.94 -2.38
CA ASP A 6 20.38 10.92 -2.49
C ASP A 6 19.83 9.50 -2.38
N LEU A 7 20.49 8.52 -3.00
CA LEU A 7 20.09 7.11 -2.96
C LEU A 7 20.26 6.51 -1.56
N ASP A 8 21.38 6.79 -0.89
CA ASP A 8 21.60 6.34 0.49
C ASP A 8 20.59 6.96 1.45
N ALA A 9 20.25 8.24 1.25
CA ALA A 9 19.19 8.90 2.00
C ALA A 9 17.81 8.25 1.75
N ASP A 10 17.49 7.89 0.50
CA ASP A 10 16.23 7.24 0.17
C ASP A 10 16.14 5.81 0.74
N LEU A 11 17.22 5.05 0.75
CA LEU A 11 17.27 3.69 1.33
C LEU A 11 17.12 3.68 2.85
N THR A 12 17.37 4.81 3.51
CA THR A 12 17.31 4.94 4.99
C THR A 12 16.11 5.74 5.46
N ARG A 13 15.24 6.19 4.55
CA ARG A 13 14.06 6.97 4.91
C ARG A 13 13.05 6.14 5.70
N ASP A 14 12.30 6.82 6.55
CA ASP A 14 11.13 6.21 7.19
C ASP A 14 10.11 5.81 6.12
N VAL A 15 9.60 4.59 6.24
CA VAL A 15 8.62 4.03 5.32
C VAL A 15 7.22 4.52 5.71
N ASP A 16 6.47 5.02 4.74
CA ASP A 16 5.09 5.46 4.97
C ASP A 16 4.23 4.29 5.48
N TYR A 17 3.27 4.61 6.35
CA TYR A 17 2.33 3.63 6.86
C TYR A 17 0.92 4.21 6.99
N ALA A 18 -0.06 3.33 7.02
CA ALA A 18 -1.45 3.67 7.29
C ALA A 18 -2.10 2.65 8.22
N ASP A 19 -2.88 3.17 9.16
CA ASP A 19 -3.60 2.37 10.14
C ASP A 19 -5.07 2.22 9.73
N LEU A 20 -5.58 0.99 9.80
CA LEU A 20 -6.96 0.65 9.51
C LEU A 20 -7.60 -0.03 10.71
N ASN A 21 -8.62 0.62 11.28
CA ASN A 21 -9.42 0.04 12.34
C ASN A 21 -10.44 -0.96 11.77
N ILE A 22 -10.44 -2.17 12.31
CA ILE A 22 -11.33 -3.29 11.96
C ILE A 22 -12.00 -3.85 13.21
N THR A 23 -13.07 -4.61 13.03
CA THR A 23 -13.76 -5.28 14.16
C THR A 23 -13.59 -6.79 14.05
N ILE A 24 -13.03 -7.42 15.09
CA ILE A 24 -12.88 -8.87 15.19
C ILE A 24 -13.62 -9.32 16.45
N ASN A 25 -14.68 -10.13 16.28
CA ASN A 25 -15.52 -10.62 17.38
C ASN A 25 -16.01 -9.49 18.31
N GLY A 26 -16.53 -8.40 17.72
CA GLY A 26 -17.02 -7.23 18.44
C GLY A 26 -15.96 -6.34 19.08
N LYS A 27 -14.66 -6.66 18.94
CA LYS A 27 -13.55 -5.86 19.46
C LYS A 27 -12.89 -5.05 18.35
N LEU A 28 -12.64 -3.77 18.61
CA LEU A 28 -11.86 -2.92 17.71
C LEU A 28 -10.38 -3.35 17.74
N ARG A 29 -9.79 -3.53 16.57
CA ARG A 29 -8.39 -3.86 16.34
C ARG A 29 -7.83 -2.95 15.25
N THR A 30 -6.54 -2.70 15.27
CA THR A 30 -5.88 -1.85 14.28
C THR A 30 -4.89 -2.67 13.48
N LEU A 31 -5.04 -2.68 12.16
CA LEU A 31 -4.02 -3.18 11.25
C LEU A 31 -3.16 -1.99 10.82
N ARG A 32 -1.84 -2.13 10.89
CA ARG A 32 -0.88 -1.20 10.31
C ARG A 32 -0.32 -1.79 9.02
N PHE A 33 -0.43 -1.04 7.93
CA PHE A 33 0.18 -1.39 6.65
C PHE A 33 1.33 -0.42 6.38
N THR A 34 2.48 -0.94 5.94
CA THR A 34 3.61 -0.12 5.49
C THR A 34 3.68 -0.11 3.96
N GLN A 35 4.30 0.91 3.38
CA GLN A 35 4.67 0.89 1.96
C GLN A 35 5.60 -0.30 1.70
N MET A 36 5.37 -1.00 0.59
CA MET A 36 6.21 -2.11 0.12
C MET A 36 7.43 -1.57 -0.62
N ASP A 37 8.44 -2.43 -0.78
CA ASP A 37 9.46 -2.19 -1.78
C ASP A 37 8.83 -2.06 -3.18
N GLY A 38 9.36 -1.14 -4.00
CA GLY A 38 8.80 -0.84 -5.31
C GLY A 38 8.87 -2.02 -6.27
N LEU A 39 9.94 -2.81 -6.21
CA LEU A 39 10.10 -4.00 -7.05
C LEU A 39 9.17 -5.12 -6.57
N GLU A 40 9.07 -5.34 -5.26
CA GLU A 40 8.11 -6.32 -4.70
C GLU A 40 6.66 -6.00 -5.08
N TRP A 41 6.26 -4.71 -5.04
CA TRP A 41 4.93 -4.29 -5.48
C TRP A 41 4.71 -4.56 -6.97
N ALA A 42 5.68 -4.20 -7.82
CA ALA A 42 5.60 -4.42 -9.26
C ALA A 42 5.46 -5.92 -9.60
N GLU A 43 6.28 -6.77 -8.99
CA GLU A 43 6.20 -8.23 -9.18
C GLU A 43 4.83 -8.79 -8.77
N LEU A 44 4.22 -8.26 -7.71
CA LEU A 44 2.85 -8.65 -7.34
C LEU A 44 1.83 -8.20 -8.37
N THR A 45 1.94 -6.99 -8.92
CA THR A 45 1.03 -6.52 -9.98
C THR A 45 1.05 -7.43 -11.21
N ASP A 46 2.24 -7.89 -11.61
CA ASP A 46 2.41 -8.81 -12.74
C ASP A 46 1.81 -10.20 -12.47
N ARG A 47 1.87 -10.67 -11.22
CA ARG A 47 1.29 -11.97 -10.83
C ARG A 47 -0.24 -11.98 -10.78
N PHE A 48 -0.88 -10.82 -10.71
CA PHE A 48 -2.33 -10.68 -10.63
C PHE A 48 -2.87 -9.78 -11.74
N PRO A 49 -2.77 -10.18 -13.02
CA PRO A 49 -3.18 -9.35 -14.15
C PRO A 49 -4.69 -9.06 -14.13
N ALA A 50 -5.10 -8.04 -14.87
CA ALA A 50 -6.50 -7.69 -15.00
C ALA A 50 -7.31 -8.87 -15.55
N ARG A 51 -8.47 -9.14 -14.94
CA ARG A 51 -9.41 -10.16 -15.45
C ARG A 51 -10.19 -9.57 -16.64
N PRO A 52 -10.43 -10.36 -17.70
CA PRO A 52 -11.27 -9.94 -18.81
C PRO A 52 -12.64 -9.46 -18.31
N ASP A 53 -13.14 -8.40 -18.93
CA ASP A 53 -14.49 -7.83 -18.70
C ASP A 53 -14.76 -7.27 -17.29
N VAL A 54 -13.76 -7.22 -16.41
CA VAL A 54 -13.87 -6.55 -15.10
C VAL A 54 -13.40 -5.10 -15.24
N LEU A 55 -14.35 -4.18 -15.43
CA LEU A 55 -14.06 -2.74 -15.65
C LEU A 55 -13.09 -2.13 -14.63
N LEU A 56 -13.21 -2.53 -13.36
CA LEU A 56 -12.34 -2.03 -12.30
C LEU A 56 -10.89 -2.50 -12.49
N ASP A 57 -10.69 -3.78 -12.81
CA ASP A 57 -9.37 -4.34 -13.04
C ASP A 57 -8.75 -3.73 -14.32
N MET A 58 -9.54 -3.54 -15.37
CA MET A 58 -9.10 -2.90 -16.61
C MET A 58 -8.67 -1.44 -16.40
N ARG A 59 -9.28 -0.73 -15.45
CA ARG A 59 -8.89 0.63 -15.09
C ARG A 59 -7.50 0.70 -14.46
N TYR A 60 -7.15 -0.27 -13.61
CA TYR A 60 -5.86 -0.30 -12.91
C TYR A 60 -4.77 -1.08 -13.66
N GLY A 61 -5.15 -1.95 -14.60
CA GLY A 61 -4.23 -2.86 -15.29
C GLY A 61 -3.98 -4.18 -14.56
N TYR A 62 -4.49 -4.33 -13.34
CA TYR A 62 -4.32 -5.52 -12.52
C TYR A 62 -5.54 -5.79 -11.63
N ASN A 63 -5.67 -7.01 -11.13
CA ASN A 63 -6.71 -7.42 -10.20
C ASN A 63 -6.35 -6.98 -8.77
N LEU A 64 -6.70 -5.73 -8.45
CA LEU A 64 -6.41 -5.10 -7.16
C LEU A 64 -6.91 -5.92 -5.96
N ARG A 65 -8.03 -6.65 -6.08
CA ARG A 65 -8.57 -7.44 -4.96
C ARG A 65 -7.71 -8.65 -4.64
N SER A 66 -7.36 -9.45 -5.65
CA SER A 66 -6.48 -10.61 -5.45
C SER A 66 -5.09 -10.18 -5.02
N LEU A 67 -4.59 -9.09 -5.62
CA LEU A 67 -3.31 -8.49 -5.27
C LEU A 67 -3.29 -8.04 -3.81
N SER A 68 -4.30 -7.28 -3.35
CA SER A 68 -4.37 -6.80 -1.96
C SER A 68 -4.40 -7.94 -0.95
N LYS A 69 -5.05 -9.06 -1.28
CA LYS A 69 -5.04 -10.27 -0.44
C LYS A 69 -3.65 -10.88 -0.32
N ALA A 70 -2.85 -10.84 -1.39
CA ALA A 70 -1.47 -11.35 -1.40
C ALA A 70 -0.46 -10.36 -0.79
N ALA A 71 -0.69 -9.06 -0.93
CA ALA A 71 0.17 -8.01 -0.38
C ALA A 71 -0.01 -7.85 1.13
N ALA A 72 -1.24 -7.97 1.65
CA ALA A 72 -1.52 -7.72 3.06
C ALA A 72 -0.65 -8.52 4.05
N PRO A 73 -0.34 -9.81 3.84
CA PRO A 73 0.59 -10.53 4.72
C PRO A 73 2.04 -10.02 4.70
N LEU A 74 2.45 -9.37 3.61
CA LEU A 74 3.82 -8.88 3.42
C LEU A 74 4.00 -7.51 4.09
N CYS A 75 3.00 -6.64 4.00
CA CYS A 75 3.09 -5.27 4.49
C CYS A 75 2.21 -4.95 5.70
N GLY A 76 1.33 -5.88 6.10
CA GLY A 76 0.35 -5.69 7.17
C GLY A 76 0.75 -6.36 8.48
N LYS A 77 0.54 -5.67 9.60
CA LYS A 77 0.70 -6.19 10.96
C LYS A 77 -0.47 -5.78 11.84
N LEU A 78 -0.76 -6.56 12.87
CA LEU A 78 -1.72 -6.19 13.91
C LEU A 78 -1.01 -5.31 14.94
N LEU A 79 -1.62 -4.18 15.33
CA LEU A 79 -1.17 -3.41 16.49
C LEU A 79 -1.80 -3.98 17.77
N ASP A 80 -0.96 -4.41 18.70
CA ASP A 80 -1.34 -4.85 20.04
C ASP A 80 -0.60 -4.00 21.09
N GLY A 81 -1.26 -2.93 21.53
CA GLY A 81 -0.61 -1.84 22.26
C GLY A 81 0.47 -1.19 21.41
N ASP A 82 1.69 -1.13 21.94
CA ASP A 82 2.85 -0.53 21.24
C ASP A 82 3.60 -1.54 20.34
N LYS A 83 3.11 -2.77 20.22
CA LYS A 83 3.76 -3.83 19.45
C LYS A 83 3.08 -4.05 18.10
N GLN A 84 3.91 -4.24 17.07
CA GLN A 84 3.46 -4.73 15.77
C GLN A 84 3.63 -6.25 15.73
N VAL A 85 2.52 -6.97 15.57
CA VAL A 85 2.48 -8.44 15.55
C VAL A 85 2.18 -8.90 14.13
N ALA A 86 3.10 -9.68 13.55
CA ALA A 86 2.84 -10.35 12.28
C ALA A 86 1.75 -11.42 12.47
N LEU A 87 0.77 -11.43 11.58
CA LEU A 87 -0.24 -12.49 11.53
C LEU A 87 0.28 -13.63 10.65
N THR A 88 -0.01 -14.87 11.02
CA THR A 88 0.28 -16.03 10.17
C THR A 88 -0.62 -16.02 8.93
N GLU A 89 -0.25 -16.79 7.90
CA GLU A 89 -1.08 -16.96 6.70
C GLU A 89 -2.50 -17.43 7.04
N GLU A 90 -2.62 -18.40 7.95
CA GLU A 90 -3.92 -18.91 8.43
C GLU A 90 -4.74 -17.82 9.14
N GLN A 91 -4.08 -16.95 9.92
CA GLN A 91 -4.75 -15.83 10.60
C GLN A 91 -5.25 -14.78 9.59
N TRP A 92 -4.46 -14.47 8.56
CA TRP A 92 -4.89 -13.61 7.47
C TRP A 92 -6.08 -14.19 6.71
N GLU A 93 -6.05 -15.48 6.41
CA GLU A 93 -7.16 -16.15 5.74
C GLU A 93 -8.45 -16.08 6.57
N LYS A 94 -8.36 -16.37 7.87
CA LYS A 94 -9.48 -16.23 8.81
C LYS A 94 -9.98 -14.80 8.89
N LEU A 95 -9.07 -13.82 8.95
CA LEU A 95 -9.40 -12.40 8.96
C LEU A 95 -10.22 -12.04 7.71
N PHE A 96 -9.70 -12.33 6.52
CA PHE A 96 -10.39 -12.01 5.27
C PHE A 96 -11.76 -12.68 5.13
N LYS A 97 -11.91 -13.92 5.62
CA LYS A 97 -13.21 -14.61 5.66
C LYS A 97 -14.20 -13.99 6.66
N SER A 98 -13.71 -13.45 7.77
CA SER A 98 -14.53 -12.90 8.85
C SER A 98 -15.01 -11.46 8.63
N GLN A 99 -14.32 -10.69 7.76
CA GLN A 99 -14.59 -9.27 7.58
C GLN A 99 -15.69 -9.02 6.53
N PRO A 100 -16.52 -7.98 6.71
CA PRO A 100 -17.49 -7.60 5.69
C PRO A 100 -16.79 -7.05 4.45
N GLY A 101 -17.43 -7.16 3.28
CA GLY A 101 -16.86 -6.75 2.00
C GLY A 101 -16.37 -5.29 1.97
N SER A 102 -17.01 -4.38 2.69
CA SER A 102 -16.57 -2.99 2.82
C SER A 102 -15.21 -2.85 3.53
N THR A 103 -14.96 -3.64 4.57
CA THR A 103 -13.65 -3.68 5.22
C THR A 103 -12.59 -4.26 4.28
N ILE A 104 -12.92 -5.29 3.50
CA ILE A 104 -12.01 -5.86 2.50
C ILE A 104 -11.63 -4.81 1.45
N THR A 105 -12.59 -4.04 0.96
CA THR A 105 -12.33 -2.91 0.06
C THR A 105 -11.40 -1.88 0.71
N ARG A 106 -11.65 -1.49 1.96
CA ARG A 106 -10.78 -0.53 2.68
C ARG A 106 -9.35 -1.03 2.88
N ILE A 107 -9.16 -2.34 3.13
CA ILE A 107 -7.81 -2.94 3.17
C ILE A 107 -7.12 -2.72 1.83
N GLY A 108 -7.80 -3.03 0.72
CA GLY A 108 -7.24 -2.83 -0.62
C GLY A 108 -6.95 -1.36 -0.94
N ASP A 109 -7.86 -0.45 -0.56
CA ASP A 109 -7.67 0.99 -0.77
C ASP A 109 -6.45 1.52 -0.01
N VAL A 110 -6.23 1.08 1.24
CA VAL A 110 -5.07 1.46 2.04
C VAL A 110 -3.76 0.97 1.39
N ILE A 111 -3.72 -0.30 0.98
CA ILE A 111 -2.54 -0.89 0.34
C ILE A 111 -2.25 -0.19 -1.00
N TRP A 112 -3.27 0.02 -1.83
CA TRP A 112 -3.13 0.74 -3.11
C TRP A 112 -2.66 2.17 -2.89
N ASN A 113 -3.23 2.86 -1.90
CA ASN A 113 -2.86 4.23 -1.60
C ASN A 113 -1.38 4.36 -1.23
N LEU A 114 -0.86 3.46 -0.38
CA LEU A 114 0.54 3.45 0.04
C LEU A 114 1.51 3.16 -1.12
N ASN A 115 1.15 2.25 -2.03
CA ASN A 115 2.09 1.73 -3.02
C ASN A 115 1.98 2.37 -4.41
N GLU A 116 0.82 2.93 -4.75
CA GLU A 116 0.56 3.51 -6.07
C GLU A 116 0.32 5.03 -5.98
N TYR A 117 -0.66 5.43 -5.17
CA TYR A 117 -1.14 6.81 -5.17
C TYR A 117 -0.16 7.78 -4.49
N LEU A 118 0.28 7.49 -3.26
CA LEU A 118 1.18 8.38 -2.52
C LEU A 118 2.51 8.59 -3.24
N PRO A 119 3.20 7.56 -3.77
CA PRO A 119 4.44 7.76 -4.53
C PRO A 119 4.23 8.65 -5.75
N THR A 120 3.15 8.43 -6.51
CA THR A 120 2.79 9.25 -7.67
C THR A 120 2.54 10.70 -7.26
N ALA A 121 1.75 10.92 -6.20
CA ALA A 121 1.42 12.24 -5.69
C ALA A 121 2.67 13.00 -5.20
N THR A 122 3.62 12.32 -4.56
CA THR A 122 4.89 12.90 -4.11
C THR A 122 5.72 13.39 -5.29
N VAL A 123 5.86 12.59 -6.35
CA VAL A 123 6.58 13.00 -7.58
C VAL A 123 5.90 14.20 -8.24
N GLU A 124 4.57 14.20 -8.32
CA GLU A 124 3.82 15.33 -8.88
C GLU A 124 3.97 16.61 -8.05
N ALA A 125 3.98 16.50 -6.72
CA ALA A 125 4.19 17.63 -5.82
C ALA A 125 5.59 18.23 -6.00
N LEU A 126 6.63 17.38 -6.08
CA LEU A 126 8.00 17.81 -6.34
C LEU A 126 8.15 18.48 -7.71
N LYS A 127 7.51 17.96 -8.76
CA LYS A 127 7.50 18.60 -10.09
C LYS A 127 6.89 20.01 -10.05
N LYS A 128 5.78 20.19 -9.33
CA LYS A 128 5.13 21.50 -9.18
C LYS A 128 6.01 22.49 -8.39
N GLY A 129 6.68 22.03 -7.34
CA GLY A 129 7.59 22.84 -6.52
C GLY A 129 8.86 23.26 -7.25
N SER A 130 9.33 22.48 -8.23
CA SER A 130 10.57 22.70 -8.97
C SER A 130 10.43 23.58 -10.23
N THR A 131 9.27 24.20 -10.48
CA THR A 131 9.11 25.10 -11.64
C THR A 131 9.97 26.35 -11.43
N PRO A 132 11.02 26.60 -12.24
CA PRO A 132 11.83 27.80 -12.08
C PRO A 132 10.98 29.03 -12.40
N ALA A 133 11.06 30.05 -11.54
CA ALA A 133 10.45 31.35 -11.82
C ALA A 133 10.92 31.81 -13.21
N SER A 134 10.00 31.84 -14.19
CA SER A 134 10.31 32.29 -15.53
C SER A 134 10.97 33.66 -15.44
N SER A 135 12.25 33.74 -15.80
CA SER A 135 12.95 35.00 -15.99
C SER A 135 12.25 35.73 -17.12
N LYS A 136 11.41 36.70 -16.77
CA LYS A 136 10.93 37.71 -17.71
C LYS A 136 12.15 38.52 -18.14
N ASN A 137 12.61 38.27 -19.37
CA ASN A 137 13.42 39.22 -20.13
C ASN A 137 12.50 40.30 -20.72
#